data_AF-A0A0C9Y6T9-F1
#
_entry.id   AF-A0A0C9Y6T9-F1
#
_cell.length_a   1.000
_cell.length_b   1.000
_cell.length_c   1.000
_cell.angle_alpha   90.00
_cell.angle_beta   90.00
_cell.angle_gamma   90.00
#
_symmetry.space_group_name_H-M   'P 1'
#
loop_
_entity.id
_entity.type
_entity.pdbx_description
1 polymer ?
#
loop_
_entity_poly.entity_id
_entity_poly.type
_entity_poly.pdbx_seq_one_letter_code
_entity_poly.pdbx_strand_id
1 'polypeptide(L)'
;MTLSDDFSTNRHVVDSFERPLEILLPPSRYPDLCFDDGNLAVLSGSYYFIIHRGLVCRHSAPLATAIKDLDGKLPVFLETRPILELSDSSSDLFYFLRALYDGVSTLTYKIKDFEATSAILRLSTKYQVTHLRNDIIRIMSPVWPRTLAHWEFREAKATNQAGSYEPRSIYPHPLLVINLAREAKAPEFLPSAYYDLSRCSPSDIVMGHLASPTDTERHFLHDDDVMNVLRGKEQASRFLSTFIRDHLEGRSSMNCIYRADRAENKAEMMSRRACQASFEAITFEILRDVNGVVLHRTTDPLFAMMDADLMQTRNGPHGRINVAFRACEPCRLEFSAVVDAAREELWLNLPGYFSVELESWP
;
A
#
# COMPACT_ATOMS: atom_id res chain seq x y z
N MET A 1 23.20 -23.33 -52.45
CA MET A 1 22.85 -23.03 -53.86
C MET A 1 22.39 -24.34 -54.46
N THR A 2 21.15 -24.59 -54.86
CA THR A 2 19.94 -23.79 -55.17
C THR A 2 18.78 -24.81 -55.15
N LEU A 3 17.78 -24.68 -54.28
CA LEU A 3 16.45 -24.10 -54.55
C LEU A 3 15.74 -24.67 -55.80
N SER A 4 14.65 -25.41 -55.57
CA SER A 4 13.40 -25.18 -56.28
C SER A 4 12.23 -25.47 -55.33
N ASP A 5 11.58 -24.39 -54.92
CA ASP A 5 10.26 -24.37 -54.31
C ASP A 5 9.22 -24.98 -55.27
N ASP A 6 8.25 -25.71 -54.71
CA ASP A 6 6.90 -25.74 -55.27
C ASP A 6 5.89 -25.59 -54.14
N PHE A 7 5.34 -24.37 -54.08
CA PHE A 7 4.14 -24.00 -53.34
C PHE A 7 2.92 -24.62 -54.04
N SER A 8 1.98 -25.19 -53.27
CA SER A 8 0.57 -24.71 -53.22
C SER A 8 -0.42 -25.75 -52.66
N THR A 9 -1.00 -25.33 -51.54
CA THR A 9 -2.41 -25.36 -51.11
C THR A 9 -3.23 -26.65 -50.86
N ASN A 10 -3.87 -26.60 -49.68
CA ASN A 10 -5.14 -27.23 -49.27
C ASN A 10 -5.10 -28.57 -48.54
N ARG A 11 -5.06 -28.48 -47.21
CA ARG A 11 -5.96 -29.30 -46.37
C ARG A 11 -6.58 -28.42 -45.29
N HIS A 12 -7.78 -27.93 -45.59
CA HIS A 12 -8.69 -27.43 -44.58
C HIS A 12 -8.93 -28.54 -43.55
N VAL A 13 -8.32 -28.44 -42.37
CA VAL A 13 -8.81 -29.11 -41.19
C VAL A 13 -9.92 -28.21 -40.66
N VAL A 14 -11.16 -28.63 -40.87
CA VAL A 14 -12.30 -28.09 -40.13
C VAL A 14 -12.07 -28.55 -38.70
N ASP A 15 -11.51 -27.66 -37.90
CA ASP A 15 -11.39 -27.86 -36.46
C ASP A 15 -12.76 -27.59 -35.87
N SER A 16 -13.64 -28.58 -35.96
CA SER A 16 -14.84 -28.65 -35.15
C SER A 16 -14.41 -28.88 -33.71
N PHE A 17 -13.95 -27.81 -33.05
CA PHE A 17 -13.92 -27.71 -31.60
C PHE A 17 -15.36 -27.66 -31.08
N GLU A 18 -16.05 -28.79 -31.16
CA GLU A 18 -17.06 -29.12 -30.17
C GLU A 18 -16.33 -29.20 -28.83
N ARG A 19 -16.39 -28.09 -28.08
CA ARG A 19 -16.07 -28.10 -26.65
C ARG A 19 -16.85 -29.27 -26.05
N PRO A 20 -16.19 -30.25 -25.40
CA PRO A 20 -16.92 -31.25 -24.65
C PRO A 20 -17.81 -30.49 -23.66
N LEU A 21 -19.12 -30.76 -23.71
CA LEU A 21 -20.06 -30.35 -22.68
C LEU A 21 -19.56 -30.95 -21.36
N GLU A 22 -18.74 -30.20 -20.63
CA GLU A 22 -18.61 -30.38 -19.20
C GLU A 22 -20.03 -30.38 -18.65
N ILE A 23 -20.39 -31.45 -17.96
CA ILE A 23 -21.63 -31.55 -17.22
C ILE A 23 -21.53 -30.50 -16.12
N LEU A 24 -21.92 -29.26 -16.44
CA LEU A 24 -22.08 -28.18 -15.49
C LEU A 24 -23.10 -28.67 -14.48
N LEU A 25 -22.64 -29.05 -13.29
CA LEU A 25 -23.50 -29.22 -12.14
C LEU A 25 -24.43 -27.99 -12.07
N PRO A 26 -25.72 -28.18 -11.77
CA PRO A 26 -26.63 -27.06 -11.65
C PRO A 26 -26.02 -26.07 -10.65
N PRO A 27 -25.99 -24.77 -10.98
CA PRO A 27 -25.37 -23.78 -10.13
C PRO A 27 -26.05 -23.82 -8.76
N SER A 28 -25.26 -23.64 -7.71
CA SER A 28 -25.70 -23.76 -6.33
C SER A 28 -26.11 -22.41 -5.75
N ARG A 29 -27.13 -22.41 -4.90
CA ARG A 29 -27.56 -21.22 -4.17
C ARG A 29 -26.43 -20.76 -3.25
N TYR A 30 -26.05 -19.49 -3.32
CA TYR A 30 -25.10 -18.95 -2.35
C TYR A 30 -25.78 -18.89 -0.96
N PRO A 31 -25.12 -19.31 0.13
CA PRO A 31 -25.77 -19.45 1.44
C PRO A 31 -26.41 -18.16 1.97
N ASP A 32 -25.77 -17.02 1.69
CA ASP A 32 -26.21 -15.68 2.06
C ASP A 32 -26.65 -14.89 0.80
N LEU A 33 -27.47 -13.85 0.98
CA LEU A 33 -27.98 -12.96 -0.10
C LEU A 33 -28.86 -13.65 -1.15
N CYS A 34 -29.69 -14.58 -0.71
CA CYS A 34 -30.76 -15.14 -1.53
C CYS A 34 -32.13 -14.88 -0.88
N PHE A 35 -32.75 -13.77 -1.27
CA PHE A 35 -34.02 -13.32 -0.71
C PHE A 35 -35.21 -14.01 -1.37
N ASP A 36 -36.21 -14.42 -0.57
CA ASP A 36 -37.39 -15.11 -1.10
C ASP A 36 -38.22 -14.20 -2.03
N ASP A 37 -38.28 -12.90 -1.73
CA ASP A 37 -38.92 -11.85 -2.51
C ASP A 37 -38.02 -11.24 -3.62
N GLY A 38 -36.79 -11.74 -3.77
CA GLY A 38 -35.88 -11.30 -4.82
C GLY A 38 -36.41 -11.63 -6.22
N ASN A 39 -36.19 -10.71 -7.16
CA ASN A 39 -36.74 -10.74 -8.51
C ASN A 39 -35.67 -10.79 -9.62
N LEU A 40 -34.41 -11.05 -9.25
CA LEU A 40 -33.29 -11.23 -10.17
C LEU A 40 -32.37 -12.33 -9.64
N ALA A 41 -32.00 -13.27 -10.51
CA ALA A 41 -30.95 -14.24 -10.23
C ALA A 41 -29.63 -13.72 -10.81
N VAL A 42 -28.59 -13.55 -9.99
CA VAL A 42 -27.25 -13.20 -10.46
C VAL A 42 -26.39 -14.45 -10.43
N LEU A 43 -25.93 -14.90 -11.61
CA LEU A 43 -25.12 -16.10 -11.77
C LEU A 43 -23.64 -15.71 -11.91
N SER A 44 -22.76 -16.42 -11.20
CA SER A 44 -21.31 -16.29 -11.30
C SER A 44 -20.66 -17.65 -11.10
N GLY A 45 -20.10 -18.19 -12.17
CA GLY A 45 -19.53 -19.54 -12.19
C GLY A 45 -20.54 -20.58 -11.72
N SER A 46 -20.20 -21.32 -10.66
CA SER A 46 -21.04 -22.39 -10.10
C SER A 46 -22.02 -21.91 -9.01
N TYR A 47 -22.10 -20.61 -8.73
CA TYR A 47 -22.97 -20.05 -7.69
C TYR A 47 -23.92 -19.00 -8.23
N TYR A 48 -25.07 -18.85 -7.57
CA TYR A 48 -25.99 -17.76 -7.86
C TYR A 48 -26.54 -17.09 -6.60
N PHE A 49 -26.96 -15.85 -6.76
CA PHE A 49 -27.58 -15.00 -5.74
C PHE A 49 -29.00 -14.64 -6.19
N ILE A 50 -29.92 -14.46 -5.23
CA ILE A 50 -31.29 -14.00 -5.51
C ILE A 50 -31.47 -12.64 -4.84
N ILE A 51 -31.57 -11.59 -5.66
CA ILE A 51 -31.51 -10.20 -5.20
C ILE A 51 -32.61 -9.33 -5.82
N HIS A 52 -32.69 -8.09 -5.35
CA HIS A 52 -33.64 -7.08 -5.79
C HIS A 52 -33.07 -6.26 -6.96
N ARG A 53 -33.67 -6.44 -8.14
CA ARG A 53 -33.39 -5.68 -9.37
C ARG A 53 -33.36 -4.17 -9.13
N GLY A 54 -34.37 -3.66 -8.42
CA GLY A 54 -34.52 -2.22 -8.17
C GLY A 54 -33.35 -1.63 -7.40
N LEU A 55 -32.80 -2.37 -6.43
CA LEU A 55 -31.65 -1.94 -5.66
C LEU A 55 -30.40 -1.83 -6.55
N VAL A 56 -30.09 -2.89 -7.31
CA VAL A 56 -28.94 -2.91 -8.22
C VAL A 56 -29.03 -1.79 -9.26
N CYS A 57 -30.19 -1.66 -9.92
CA CYS A 57 -30.41 -0.64 -10.94
C CYS A 57 -30.31 0.80 -10.39
N ARG A 58 -30.69 1.02 -9.12
CA ARG A 58 -30.59 2.33 -8.47
C ARG A 58 -29.15 2.76 -8.25
N HIS A 59 -28.27 1.81 -7.91
CA HIS A 59 -26.91 2.10 -7.48
C HIS A 59 -25.86 1.94 -8.57
N SER A 60 -26.14 1.19 -9.64
CA SER A 60 -25.21 0.93 -10.74
C SER A 60 -25.86 1.15 -12.10
N ALA A 61 -25.41 2.18 -12.82
CA ALA A 61 -25.85 2.43 -14.19
C ALA A 61 -25.44 1.31 -15.18
N PRO A 62 -24.19 0.79 -15.16
CA PRO A 62 -23.81 -0.36 -16.00
C PRO A 62 -24.67 -1.60 -15.77
N LEU A 63 -24.95 -1.96 -14.52
CA LEU A 63 -25.81 -3.11 -14.22
C LEU A 63 -27.26 -2.83 -14.60
N ALA A 64 -27.77 -1.60 -14.43
CA ALA A 64 -29.10 -1.24 -14.88
C ALA A 64 -29.27 -1.44 -16.40
N THR A 65 -28.26 -1.06 -17.19
CA THR A 65 -28.26 -1.29 -18.65
C THR A 65 -28.22 -2.79 -18.96
N ALA A 66 -27.29 -3.54 -18.36
CA ALA A 66 -27.18 -4.97 -18.58
C ALA A 66 -28.49 -5.71 -18.26
N ILE A 67 -29.18 -5.31 -17.19
CA ILE A 67 -30.46 -5.88 -16.80
C ILE A 67 -31.58 -5.50 -17.77
N LYS A 68 -31.59 -4.28 -18.34
CA LYS A 68 -32.58 -3.91 -19.37
C LYS A 68 -32.37 -4.70 -20.66
N ASP A 69 -31.11 -5.00 -21.00
CA ASP A 69 -30.79 -5.80 -22.19
C ASP A 69 -31.28 -7.26 -22.05
N LEU A 70 -31.44 -7.77 -20.82
CA LEU A 70 -32.06 -9.07 -20.58
C LEU A 70 -33.54 -9.08 -21.01
N ASP A 71 -34.27 -7.98 -20.77
CA ASP A 71 -35.69 -7.87 -21.13
C ASP A 71 -35.90 -7.92 -22.66
N GLY A 72 -34.88 -7.56 -23.44
CA GLY A 72 -34.90 -7.57 -24.92
C GLY A 72 -34.46 -8.90 -25.56
N LYS A 73 -33.98 -9.87 -24.78
CA LYS A 73 -33.56 -11.21 -25.24
C LYS A 73 -34.55 -12.27 -24.73
N LEU A 74 -34.52 -13.49 -25.27
CA LEU A 74 -35.21 -14.62 -24.61
C LEU A 74 -34.52 -14.84 -23.26
N PRO A 75 -35.19 -14.58 -22.11
CA PRO A 75 -34.54 -14.69 -20.82
C PRO A 75 -34.34 -16.16 -20.48
N VAL A 76 -33.13 -16.52 -20.07
CA VAL A 76 -32.89 -17.78 -19.36
C VAL A 76 -33.34 -17.56 -17.92
N PHE A 77 -34.10 -18.49 -17.38
CA PHE A 77 -34.67 -18.40 -16.03
C PHE A 77 -33.98 -19.37 -15.07
N LEU A 78 -33.72 -18.91 -13.86
CA LEU A 78 -33.29 -19.72 -12.72
C LEU A 78 -34.25 -19.46 -11.57
N GLU A 79 -34.84 -20.52 -11.03
CA GLU A 79 -35.92 -20.43 -10.02
C GLU A 79 -37.02 -19.41 -10.41
N THR A 80 -37.48 -19.45 -11.66
CA THR A 80 -38.50 -18.53 -12.23
C THR A 80 -38.10 -17.05 -12.31
N ARG A 81 -36.82 -16.71 -12.11
CA ARG A 81 -36.29 -15.34 -12.16
C ARG A 81 -35.34 -15.17 -13.35
N PRO A 82 -35.30 -13.99 -14.01
CA PRO A 82 -34.35 -13.74 -15.08
C PRO A 82 -32.91 -13.83 -14.55
N ILE A 83 -32.02 -14.42 -15.35
CA ILE A 83 -30.60 -14.58 -14.99
C ILE A 83 -29.79 -13.41 -15.55
N LEU A 84 -29.05 -12.75 -14.67
CA LEU A 84 -27.92 -11.88 -15.02
C LEU A 84 -26.62 -12.64 -14.75
N GLU A 85 -25.94 -13.06 -15.81
CA GLU A 85 -24.64 -13.72 -15.69
C GLU A 85 -23.52 -12.67 -15.62
N LEU A 86 -22.68 -12.77 -14.58
CA LEU A 86 -21.52 -11.90 -14.36
C LEU A 86 -20.25 -12.76 -14.31
N SER A 87 -19.18 -12.26 -14.93
CA SER A 87 -17.89 -12.96 -15.00
C SER A 87 -17.01 -12.80 -13.76
N ASP A 88 -17.44 -12.02 -12.77
CA ASP A 88 -16.68 -11.81 -11.54
C ASP A 88 -16.73 -13.04 -10.63
N SER A 89 -15.78 -13.15 -9.70
CA SER A 89 -15.78 -14.25 -8.73
C SER A 89 -17.01 -14.17 -7.82
N SER A 90 -17.52 -15.33 -7.42
CA SER A 90 -18.69 -15.39 -6.55
C SER A 90 -18.39 -14.80 -5.17
N SER A 91 -17.15 -14.92 -4.67
CA SER A 91 -16.71 -14.30 -3.42
C SER A 91 -16.69 -12.77 -3.50
N ASP A 92 -16.20 -12.20 -4.60
CA ASP A 92 -16.16 -10.75 -4.76
C ASP A 92 -17.58 -10.19 -4.89
N LEU A 93 -18.44 -10.86 -5.67
CA LEU A 93 -19.84 -10.50 -5.80
C LEU A 93 -20.57 -10.58 -4.46
N PHE A 94 -20.29 -11.57 -3.64
CA PHE A 94 -20.87 -11.64 -2.30
C PHE A 94 -20.56 -10.38 -1.47
N TYR A 95 -19.28 -9.99 -1.38
CA TYR A 95 -18.89 -8.80 -0.62
C TYR A 95 -19.49 -7.50 -1.20
N PHE A 96 -19.49 -7.36 -2.52
CA PHE A 96 -20.04 -6.20 -3.21
C PHE A 96 -21.57 -6.10 -3.06
N LEU A 97 -22.29 -7.20 -3.28
CA LEU A 97 -23.75 -7.24 -3.12
C LEU A 97 -24.13 -7.01 -1.67
N ARG A 98 -23.43 -7.62 -0.70
CA ARG A 98 -23.65 -7.36 0.73
C ARG A 98 -23.48 -5.87 1.06
N ALA A 99 -22.43 -5.24 0.54
CA ALA A 99 -22.20 -3.81 0.74
C ALA A 99 -23.30 -2.92 0.14
N LEU A 100 -23.98 -3.35 -0.93
CA LEU A 100 -25.14 -2.63 -1.48
C LEU A 100 -26.38 -2.69 -0.57
N TYR A 101 -26.54 -3.77 0.21
CA TYR A 101 -27.65 -3.90 1.17
C TYR A 101 -27.33 -3.28 2.52
N ASP A 102 -26.17 -3.62 3.09
CA ASP A 102 -25.83 -3.33 4.49
C ASP A 102 -24.92 -2.10 4.65
N GLY A 103 -24.36 -1.61 3.54
CA GLY A 103 -23.26 -0.65 3.56
C GLY A 103 -21.93 -1.27 3.99
N VAL A 104 -20.96 -0.41 4.33
CA VAL A 104 -19.58 -0.81 4.69
C VAL A 104 -19.18 -0.43 6.11
N SER A 105 -20.16 -0.11 6.96
CA SER A 105 -19.96 0.40 8.32
C SER A 105 -19.22 -0.57 9.25
N THR A 106 -19.27 -1.87 8.96
CA THR A 106 -18.60 -2.92 9.75
C THR A 106 -17.11 -3.08 9.41
N LEU A 107 -16.63 -2.47 8.32
CA LEU A 107 -15.24 -2.60 7.88
C LEU A 107 -14.34 -1.61 8.61
N THR A 108 -13.19 -2.10 9.09
CA THR A 108 -12.19 -1.29 9.81
C THR A 108 -10.83 -1.23 9.11
N TYR A 109 -10.73 -1.88 7.94
CA TYR A 109 -9.52 -2.05 7.14
C TYR A 109 -8.32 -2.60 7.90
N LYS A 110 -8.57 -3.69 8.62
CA LYS A 110 -7.52 -4.59 9.12
C LYS A 110 -7.18 -5.62 8.06
N ILE A 111 -6.09 -6.38 8.22
CA ILE A 111 -5.75 -7.53 7.36
C ILE A 111 -6.96 -8.41 7.03
N LYS A 112 -7.76 -8.77 8.03
CA LYS A 112 -8.95 -9.61 7.86
C LYS A 112 -10.05 -9.02 6.97
N ASP A 113 -10.08 -7.69 6.82
CA ASP A 113 -11.08 -6.97 6.04
C ASP A 113 -10.59 -6.75 4.60
N PHE A 114 -9.35 -7.15 4.27
CA PHE A 114 -8.71 -6.84 2.99
C PHE A 114 -9.43 -7.47 1.81
N GLU A 115 -9.81 -8.75 1.90
CA GLU A 115 -10.55 -9.44 0.84
C GLU A 115 -11.85 -8.70 0.51
N ALA A 116 -12.67 -8.44 1.53
CA ALA A 116 -13.92 -7.69 1.38
C ALA A 116 -13.69 -6.29 0.80
N THR A 117 -12.72 -5.56 1.33
CA THR A 117 -12.41 -4.19 0.89
C THR A 117 -11.93 -4.19 -0.56
N SER A 118 -11.08 -5.14 -0.94
CA SER A 118 -10.55 -5.29 -2.30
C SER A 118 -11.65 -5.60 -3.31
N ALA A 119 -12.54 -6.55 -2.98
CA ALA A 119 -13.68 -6.93 -3.79
C ALA A 119 -14.63 -5.75 -4.01
N ILE A 120 -15.01 -5.06 -2.92
CA ILE A 120 -15.92 -3.91 -2.99
C ILE A 120 -15.27 -2.79 -3.81
N LEU A 121 -13.97 -2.51 -3.63
CA LEU A 121 -13.29 -1.47 -4.39
C LEU A 121 -13.24 -1.79 -5.89
N ARG A 122 -12.83 -3.01 -6.27
CA ARG A 122 -12.81 -3.45 -7.68
C ARG A 122 -14.19 -3.34 -8.32
N LEU A 123 -15.20 -3.93 -7.68
CA LEU A 123 -16.54 -4.03 -8.27
C LEU A 123 -17.30 -2.71 -8.21
N SER A 124 -17.11 -1.88 -7.18
CA SER A 124 -17.67 -0.53 -7.16
C SER A 124 -17.07 0.36 -8.25
N THR A 125 -15.78 0.20 -8.57
CA THR A 125 -15.17 0.85 -9.74
C THR A 125 -15.73 0.30 -11.06
N LYS A 126 -15.77 -1.02 -11.24
CA LYS A 126 -16.27 -1.68 -12.46
C LYS A 126 -17.74 -1.32 -12.76
N TYR A 127 -18.58 -1.39 -11.74
CA TYR A 127 -20.02 -1.17 -11.82
C TYR A 127 -20.44 0.27 -11.50
N GLN A 128 -19.48 1.19 -11.39
CA GLN A 128 -19.70 2.63 -11.21
C GLN A 128 -20.60 2.95 -10.00
N VAL A 129 -20.41 2.25 -8.89
CA VAL A 129 -21.11 2.48 -7.63
C VAL A 129 -20.32 3.49 -6.79
N THR A 130 -20.43 4.78 -7.15
CA THR A 130 -19.55 5.85 -6.64
C THR A 130 -19.56 5.97 -5.11
N HIS A 131 -20.71 5.81 -4.46
CA HIS A 131 -20.81 5.95 -3.00
C HIS A 131 -20.01 4.86 -2.26
N LEU A 132 -20.15 3.59 -2.66
CA LEU A 132 -19.34 2.49 -2.12
C LEU A 132 -17.86 2.69 -2.40
N ARG A 133 -17.51 3.10 -3.63
CA ARG A 133 -16.12 3.40 -3.99
C ARG A 133 -15.51 4.45 -3.04
N ASN A 134 -16.23 5.55 -2.81
CA ASN A 134 -15.77 6.63 -1.93
C ASN A 134 -15.67 6.18 -0.47
N ASP A 135 -16.63 5.39 0.01
CA ASP A 135 -16.60 4.87 1.37
C ASP A 135 -15.40 3.94 1.59
N ILE A 136 -15.09 3.07 0.63
CA ILE A 136 -13.90 2.21 0.69
C ILE A 136 -12.61 3.05 0.63
N ILE A 137 -12.51 4.06 -0.24
CA ILE A 137 -11.34 4.95 -0.25
C ILE A 137 -11.12 5.57 1.13
N ARG A 138 -12.19 6.09 1.74
CA ARG A 138 -12.14 6.72 3.08
C ARG A 138 -11.70 5.72 4.14
N ILE A 139 -12.15 4.47 4.07
CA ILE A 139 -11.78 3.40 4.98
C ILE A 139 -10.30 3.01 4.83
N MET A 140 -9.76 3.02 3.61
CA MET A 140 -8.36 2.70 3.32
C MET A 140 -7.38 3.85 3.62
N SER A 141 -7.82 5.11 3.52
CA SER A 141 -6.98 6.30 3.62
C SER A 141 -6.12 6.39 4.90
N PRO A 142 -6.59 6.01 6.11
CA PRO A 142 -5.74 6.03 7.30
C PRO A 142 -4.58 5.02 7.27
N VAL A 143 -4.67 3.97 6.45
CA VAL A 143 -3.65 2.92 6.33
C VAL A 143 -2.71 3.18 5.16
N TRP A 144 -3.22 3.80 4.09
CA TRP A 144 -2.43 4.23 2.92
C TRP A 144 -2.57 5.73 2.73
N PRO A 145 -1.95 6.53 3.62
CA PRO A 145 -2.22 7.96 3.71
C PRO A 145 -1.52 8.78 2.64
N ARG A 146 -1.97 10.03 2.51
CA ARG A 146 -1.38 11.06 1.64
C ARG A 146 -0.49 12.06 2.37
N THR A 147 -0.54 12.10 3.70
CA THR A 147 0.20 13.07 4.53
C THR A 147 1.13 12.35 5.49
N LEU A 148 2.27 12.95 5.81
CA LEU A 148 3.24 12.39 6.75
C LEU A 148 2.63 12.13 8.14
N ALA A 149 1.83 13.06 8.68
CA ALA A 149 1.23 12.89 10.01
C ALA A 149 0.37 11.61 10.15
N HIS A 150 -0.43 11.28 9.13
CA HIS A 150 -1.20 10.04 9.12
C HIS A 150 -0.32 8.80 8.95
N TRP A 151 0.79 8.92 8.21
CA TRP A 151 1.79 7.85 8.10
C TRP A 151 2.44 7.58 9.47
N GLU A 152 2.81 8.60 10.21
CA GLU A 152 3.36 8.44 11.57
C GLU A 152 2.36 7.79 12.52
N PHE A 153 1.09 8.18 12.46
CA PHE A 153 0.04 7.57 13.27
C PHE A 153 -0.14 6.07 12.96
N ARG A 154 -0.04 5.72 11.67
CA ARG A 154 -0.01 4.33 11.21
C ARG A 154 1.22 3.58 11.74
N GLU A 155 2.41 4.18 11.65
CA GLU A 155 3.65 3.56 12.11
C GLU A 155 3.67 3.34 13.63
N ALA A 156 3.11 4.28 14.39
CA ALA A 156 2.95 4.16 15.84
C ALA A 156 2.03 2.99 16.21
N LYS A 157 0.93 2.78 15.47
CA LYS A 157 0.02 1.63 15.67
C LYS A 157 0.66 0.29 15.33
N ALA A 158 1.57 0.26 14.37
CA ALA A 158 2.32 -0.93 13.98
C ALA A 158 3.54 -1.22 14.87
N THR A 159 3.80 -0.40 15.88
CA THR A 159 4.90 -0.62 16.83
C THR A 159 4.32 -1.05 18.17
N ASN A 160 4.71 -2.23 18.64
CA ASN A 160 4.19 -2.77 19.90
C ASN A 160 4.82 -2.09 21.13
N GLN A 161 4.35 -2.42 22.35
CA GLN A 161 4.87 -1.83 23.60
C GLN A 161 6.35 -2.13 23.87
N ALA A 162 6.88 -3.21 23.27
CA ALA A 162 8.30 -3.55 23.35
C ALA A 162 9.16 -2.79 22.31
N GLY A 163 8.53 -1.95 21.47
CA GLY A 163 9.20 -1.20 20.41
C GLY A 163 9.42 -2.00 19.12
N SER A 164 8.91 -3.23 19.02
CA SER A 164 9.04 -4.04 17.80
C SER A 164 8.05 -3.56 16.74
N TYR A 165 8.56 -3.30 15.55
CA TYR A 165 7.77 -2.87 14.40
C TYR A 165 7.24 -4.07 13.61
N GLU A 166 5.93 -4.25 13.57
CA GLU A 166 5.27 -5.45 13.03
C GLU A 166 4.09 -5.09 12.10
N PRO A 167 4.30 -4.29 11.03
CA PRO A 167 3.21 -3.78 10.20
C PRO A 167 2.41 -4.89 9.51
N ARG A 168 3.05 -6.02 9.21
CA ARG A 168 2.45 -7.18 8.54
C ARG A 168 1.51 -7.98 9.43
N SER A 169 1.41 -7.66 10.73
CA SER A 169 0.40 -8.23 11.62
C SER A 169 -0.90 -7.42 11.64
N ILE A 170 -0.87 -6.18 11.14
CA ILE A 170 -1.99 -5.23 11.24
C ILE A 170 -2.53 -4.86 9.86
N TYR A 171 -1.63 -4.56 8.92
CA TYR A 171 -1.93 -3.98 7.62
C TYR A 171 -1.67 -4.96 6.48
N PRO A 172 -2.51 -4.93 5.42
CA PRO A 172 -2.27 -5.72 4.22
C PRO A 172 -0.87 -5.49 3.66
N HIS A 173 -0.33 -6.50 2.99
CA HIS A 173 0.96 -6.37 2.34
C HIS A 173 0.88 -5.30 1.22
N PRO A 174 1.83 -4.35 1.15
CA PRO A 174 1.76 -3.23 0.20
C PRO A 174 1.73 -3.67 -1.27
N LEU A 175 2.34 -4.80 -1.61
CA LEU A 175 2.23 -5.43 -2.94
C LEU A 175 0.77 -5.62 -3.37
N LEU A 176 -0.06 -6.19 -2.49
CA LEU A 176 -1.46 -6.45 -2.79
C LEU A 176 -2.25 -5.14 -2.97
N VAL A 177 -1.86 -4.10 -2.23
CA VAL A 177 -2.48 -2.79 -2.30
C VAL A 177 -2.10 -2.05 -3.58
N ILE A 178 -0.86 -2.18 -4.05
CA ILE A 178 -0.41 -1.63 -5.34
C ILE A 178 -1.23 -2.25 -6.47
N ASN A 179 -1.33 -3.59 -6.51
CA ASN A 179 -2.13 -4.29 -7.53
C ASN A 179 -3.60 -3.85 -7.49
N LEU A 180 -4.20 -3.80 -6.30
CA LEU A 180 -5.57 -3.33 -6.11
C LEU A 180 -5.75 -1.87 -6.58
N ALA A 181 -4.81 -0.97 -6.25
CA ALA A 181 -4.86 0.43 -6.64
C ALA A 181 -4.80 0.59 -8.17
N ARG A 182 -4.00 -0.25 -8.86
CA ARG A 182 -3.95 -0.31 -10.32
C ARG A 182 -5.29 -0.79 -10.91
N GLU A 183 -5.79 -1.93 -10.43
CA GLU A 183 -7.05 -2.53 -10.88
C GLU A 183 -8.25 -1.57 -10.70
N ALA A 184 -8.33 -0.94 -9.53
CA ALA A 184 -9.45 -0.07 -9.17
C ALA A 184 -9.28 1.38 -9.60
N LYS A 185 -8.18 1.73 -10.30
CA LYS A 185 -7.87 3.10 -10.72
C LYS A 185 -7.90 4.08 -9.54
N ALA A 186 -7.21 3.71 -8.46
CA ALA A 186 -7.08 4.48 -7.23
C ALA A 186 -5.60 4.87 -6.99
N PRO A 187 -5.01 5.73 -7.84
CA PRO A 187 -3.59 6.07 -7.77
C PRO A 187 -3.21 6.80 -6.48
N GLU A 188 -4.17 7.36 -5.74
CA GLU A 188 -3.94 8.09 -4.48
C GLU A 188 -3.26 7.24 -3.38
N PHE A 189 -3.35 5.91 -3.48
CA PHE A 189 -2.71 4.99 -2.54
C PHE A 189 -1.29 4.58 -2.96
N LEU A 190 -0.92 4.81 -4.22
CA LEU A 190 0.33 4.29 -4.77
C LEU A 190 1.57 4.88 -4.07
N PRO A 191 1.71 6.20 -3.81
CA PRO A 191 2.96 6.72 -3.24
C PRO A 191 3.29 6.14 -1.86
N SER A 192 2.31 6.04 -0.96
CA SER A 192 2.54 5.47 0.38
C SER A 192 2.68 3.94 0.35
N ALA A 193 1.97 3.24 -0.55
CA ALA A 193 2.14 1.79 -0.73
C ALA A 193 3.50 1.43 -1.33
N TYR A 194 3.97 2.17 -2.33
CA TYR A 194 5.32 1.99 -2.88
C TYR A 194 6.39 2.34 -1.86
N TYR A 195 6.23 3.43 -1.10
CA TYR A 195 7.15 3.76 -0.03
C TYR A 195 7.23 2.63 1.00
N ASP A 196 6.10 2.09 1.45
CA ASP A 196 6.08 0.94 2.35
C ASP A 196 6.86 -0.26 1.77
N LEU A 197 6.58 -0.64 0.52
CA LEU A 197 7.22 -1.77 -0.13
C LEU A 197 8.71 -1.54 -0.40
N SER A 198 9.12 -0.30 -0.69
CA SER A 198 10.52 0.08 -0.92
C SER A 198 11.42 -0.19 0.28
N ARG A 199 10.85 -0.32 1.49
CA ARG A 199 11.59 -0.65 2.72
C ARG A 199 11.94 -2.13 2.82
N CYS A 200 11.31 -2.99 2.02
CA CYS A 200 11.64 -4.41 1.92
C CYS A 200 12.97 -4.62 1.15
N SER A 201 13.50 -5.85 1.24
CA SER A 201 14.66 -6.23 0.44
C SER A 201 14.25 -6.38 -1.04
N PRO A 202 15.17 -6.15 -2.00
CA PRO A 202 14.88 -6.38 -3.42
C PRO A 202 14.38 -7.80 -3.71
N SER A 203 14.91 -8.80 -2.98
CA SER A 203 14.46 -10.18 -3.08
C SER A 203 13.00 -10.35 -2.66
N ASP A 204 12.58 -9.76 -1.54
CA ASP A 204 11.19 -9.85 -1.07
C ASP A 204 10.21 -9.16 -2.03
N ILE A 205 10.65 -8.09 -2.72
CA ILE A 205 9.84 -7.37 -3.70
C ILE A 205 9.57 -8.26 -4.93
N VAL A 206 10.60 -8.95 -5.43
CA VAL A 206 10.52 -9.75 -6.67
C VAL A 206 9.93 -11.13 -6.42
N MET A 207 10.17 -11.74 -5.26
CA MET A 207 9.71 -13.10 -4.96
C MET A 207 8.20 -13.21 -4.80
N GLY A 208 7.44 -12.10 -4.80
CA GLY A 208 5.99 -12.07 -4.66
C GLY A 208 5.49 -12.40 -3.26
N HIS A 209 4.17 -12.33 -3.04
CA HIS A 209 3.56 -12.50 -1.72
C HIS A 209 2.34 -13.42 -1.75
N LEU A 210 2.17 -14.25 -0.73
CA LEU A 210 0.96 -15.06 -0.51
C LEU A 210 -0.04 -14.25 0.30
N ALA A 211 -1.29 -14.10 -0.17
CA ALA A 211 -2.28 -13.27 0.52
C ALA A 211 -2.71 -13.85 1.88
N SER A 212 -2.67 -15.18 2.01
CA SER A 212 -2.94 -15.92 3.24
C SER A 212 -1.96 -17.09 3.38
N PRO A 213 -1.64 -17.56 4.61
CA PRO A 213 -0.84 -18.77 4.81
C PRO A 213 -1.45 -20.03 4.18
N THR A 214 -2.76 -20.03 3.96
CA THR A 214 -3.50 -21.14 3.34
C THR A 214 -3.57 -21.04 1.82
N ASP A 215 -3.10 -19.92 1.25
CA ASP A 215 -3.15 -19.68 -0.17
C ASP A 215 -2.01 -20.39 -0.90
N THR A 216 -2.31 -20.91 -2.09
CA THR A 216 -1.34 -21.55 -2.97
C THR A 216 -0.85 -20.60 -4.06
N GLU A 217 -1.63 -19.57 -4.37
CA GLU A 217 -1.29 -18.61 -5.41
C GLU A 217 -0.47 -17.46 -4.85
N ARG A 218 0.58 -17.09 -5.59
CA ARG A 218 1.44 -15.99 -5.22
C ARG A 218 1.14 -14.79 -6.08
N HIS A 219 0.94 -13.64 -5.43
CA HIS A 219 0.77 -12.36 -6.11
C HIS A 219 2.13 -11.74 -6.43
N PHE A 220 2.27 -11.27 -7.66
CA PHE A 220 3.43 -10.55 -8.16
C PHE A 220 3.03 -9.13 -8.55
N LEU A 221 4.01 -8.23 -8.54
CA LEU A 221 3.84 -6.90 -9.13
C LEU A 221 4.00 -6.97 -10.65
N HIS A 222 3.38 -6.02 -11.35
CA HIS A 222 3.72 -5.74 -12.74
C HIS A 222 5.17 -5.23 -12.84
N ASP A 223 5.86 -5.52 -13.96
CA ASP A 223 7.27 -5.15 -14.14
C ASP A 223 7.51 -3.63 -13.95
N ASP A 224 6.61 -2.80 -14.46
CA ASP A 224 6.65 -1.35 -14.26
C ASP A 224 6.57 -0.95 -12.79
N ASP A 225 5.77 -1.66 -11.99
CA ASP A 225 5.62 -1.40 -10.57
C ASP A 225 6.85 -1.85 -9.78
N VAL A 226 7.46 -2.98 -10.15
CA VAL A 226 8.77 -3.39 -9.61
C VAL A 226 9.78 -2.28 -9.87
N MET A 227 9.81 -1.73 -11.08
CA MET A 227 10.77 -0.70 -11.45
C MET A 227 10.55 0.63 -10.76
N ASN A 228 9.28 1.03 -10.58
CA ASN A 228 8.92 2.20 -9.79
C ASN A 228 9.36 2.04 -8.33
N VAL A 229 9.13 0.89 -7.70
CA VAL A 229 9.57 0.62 -6.32
C VAL A 229 11.08 0.72 -6.18
N LEU A 230 11.83 0.08 -7.08
CA LEU A 230 13.30 0.09 -7.03
C LEU A 230 13.86 1.50 -7.26
N ARG A 231 13.31 2.25 -8.22
CA ARG A 231 13.67 3.65 -8.45
C ARG A 231 13.41 4.50 -7.21
N GLY A 232 12.23 4.39 -6.61
CA GLY A 232 11.93 5.18 -5.42
C GLY A 232 12.75 4.77 -4.20
N LYS A 233 13.11 3.48 -4.07
CA LYS A 233 14.08 3.01 -3.07
C LYS A 233 15.44 3.69 -3.24
N GLU A 234 15.93 3.80 -4.47
CA GLU A 234 17.18 4.50 -4.77
C GLU A 234 17.09 6.00 -4.44
N GLN A 235 16.00 6.68 -4.84
CA GLN A 235 15.80 8.10 -4.53
C GLN A 235 15.73 8.36 -3.02
N ALA A 236 15.00 7.53 -2.27
CA ALA A 236 14.88 7.64 -0.83
C ALA A 236 16.24 7.43 -0.12
N SER A 237 17.06 6.49 -0.62
CA SER A 237 18.43 6.26 -0.13
C SER A 237 19.36 7.45 -0.41
N ARG A 238 19.27 8.04 -1.61
CA ARG A 238 20.02 9.25 -1.98
C ARG A 238 19.62 10.44 -1.13
N PHE A 239 18.32 10.60 -0.84
CA PHE A 239 17.82 11.64 0.05
C PHE A 239 18.41 11.49 1.45
N LEU A 240 18.37 10.29 2.04
CA LEU A 240 18.96 10.03 3.36
C LEU A 240 20.47 10.32 3.38
N SER A 241 21.20 9.90 2.34
CA SER A 241 22.63 10.18 2.22
C SER A 241 22.93 11.68 2.16
N THR A 242 22.08 12.43 1.45
CA THR A 242 22.17 13.89 1.34
C THR A 242 21.86 14.55 2.68
N PHE A 243 20.82 14.10 3.39
CA PHE A 243 20.48 14.55 4.74
C PHE A 243 21.65 14.34 5.72
N ILE A 244 22.28 13.17 5.71
CA ILE A 244 23.43 12.88 6.59
C ILE A 244 24.57 13.86 6.31
N ARG A 245 24.94 14.03 5.03
CA ARG A 245 26.01 14.96 4.62
C ARG A 245 25.70 16.42 4.99
N ASP A 246 24.49 16.88 4.70
CA ASP A 246 24.16 18.31 4.78
C ASP A 246 23.73 18.74 6.19
N HIS A 247 23.25 17.80 7.02
CA HIS A 247 22.64 18.12 8.30
C HIS A 247 23.27 17.43 9.52
N LEU A 248 24.08 16.38 9.35
CA LEU A 248 24.76 15.72 10.46
C LEU A 248 26.29 15.87 10.39
N GLU A 249 26.89 15.63 9.22
CA GLU A 249 28.33 15.71 9.04
C GLU A 249 28.85 17.14 9.26
N GLY A 250 29.78 17.32 10.20
CA GLY A 250 30.40 18.62 10.47
C GLY A 250 29.42 19.69 10.99
N ARG A 251 28.23 19.30 11.47
CA ARG A 251 27.18 20.23 11.90
C ARG A 251 27.70 21.21 12.96
N SER A 252 27.54 22.50 12.70
CA SER A 252 27.79 23.57 13.66
C SER A 252 26.69 24.63 13.60
N SER A 253 26.10 24.97 14.75
CA SER A 253 25.09 26.03 14.86
C SER A 253 25.75 27.35 15.20
N MET A 254 25.23 28.45 14.67
CA MET A 254 25.69 29.80 15.04
C MET A 254 25.50 30.09 16.54
N ASN A 255 24.48 29.49 17.15
CA ASN A 255 24.11 29.65 18.55
C ASN A 255 24.67 28.53 19.44
N CYS A 256 25.59 27.70 18.94
CA CYS A 256 26.20 26.63 19.71
C CYS A 256 26.96 27.19 20.92
N ILE A 257 26.65 26.71 22.13
CA ILE A 257 27.29 27.16 23.37
C ILE A 257 28.77 26.76 23.46
N TYR A 258 29.19 25.76 22.69
CA TYR A 258 30.55 25.25 22.66
C TYR A 258 31.39 25.79 21.49
N ARG A 259 30.90 26.80 20.77
CA ARG A 259 31.61 27.41 19.64
C ARG A 259 32.94 28.00 20.09
N ALA A 260 33.99 27.82 19.28
CA ALA A 260 35.37 28.18 19.59
C ALA A 260 35.58 29.66 19.97
N ASP A 261 34.73 30.56 19.48
CA ASP A 261 34.83 32.02 19.67
C ASP A 261 34.43 32.50 21.08
N ARG A 262 33.93 31.61 21.96
CA ARG A 262 33.40 31.96 23.30
C ARG A 262 34.09 31.29 24.49
N ALA A 263 35.17 30.53 24.27
CA ALA A 263 35.80 29.71 25.31
C ALA A 263 37.08 30.35 25.86
N GLU A 264 37.06 30.77 27.12
CA GLU A 264 38.18 31.42 27.84
C GLU A 264 39.05 30.41 28.61
N ASN A 265 38.54 29.21 28.94
CA ASN A 265 39.20 28.27 29.85
C ASN A 265 39.51 26.87 29.28
N LYS A 266 40.50 26.17 29.88
CA LYS A 266 40.95 24.81 29.49
C LYS A 266 39.89 23.71 29.67
N ALA A 267 38.95 23.85 30.60
CA ALA A 267 37.83 22.90 30.75
C ALA A 267 36.83 23.01 29.59
N GLU A 268 36.63 24.23 29.07
CA GLU A 268 35.78 24.50 27.89
C GLU A 268 36.43 23.98 26.60
N MET A 269 37.76 23.85 26.56
CA MET A 269 38.49 23.28 25.43
C MET A 269 38.08 21.83 25.11
N MET A 270 37.78 20.99 26.11
CA MET A 270 37.29 19.62 25.87
C MET A 270 35.83 19.61 25.37
N SER A 271 35.05 20.65 25.68
CA SER A 271 33.67 20.78 25.23
C SER A 271 33.54 21.38 23.82
N ARG A 272 34.61 21.94 23.23
CA ARG A 272 34.61 22.62 21.91
C ARG A 272 34.07 21.80 20.74
N ARG A 273 34.03 20.47 20.88
CA ARG A 273 33.49 19.54 19.89
C ARG A 273 32.37 18.65 20.45
N ALA A 274 31.80 18.97 21.60
CA ALA A 274 30.78 18.11 22.22
C ALA A 274 29.54 17.94 21.32
N CYS A 275 29.01 19.04 20.76
CA CYS A 275 27.91 18.96 19.80
C CYS A 275 28.33 18.23 18.52
N GLN A 276 29.50 18.55 17.97
CA GLN A 276 30.01 17.90 16.76
C GLN A 276 30.15 16.38 16.96
N ALA A 277 30.78 15.95 18.05
CA ALA A 277 30.92 14.55 18.42
C ALA A 277 29.57 13.87 18.65
N SER A 278 28.58 14.59 19.20
CA SER A 278 27.22 14.06 19.36
C SER A 278 26.55 13.77 18.01
N PHE A 279 26.67 14.68 17.04
CA PHE A 279 26.13 14.45 15.69
C PHE A 279 26.92 13.39 14.92
N GLU A 280 28.25 13.33 15.07
CA GLU A 280 29.08 12.26 14.50
C GLU A 280 28.69 10.88 15.07
N ALA A 281 28.38 10.80 16.37
CA ALA A 281 27.89 9.57 17.00
C ALA A 281 26.52 9.16 16.44
N ILE A 282 25.61 10.11 16.22
CA ILE A 282 24.31 9.85 15.57
C ILE A 282 24.50 9.36 14.13
N THR A 283 25.38 10.00 13.35
CA THR A 283 25.71 9.56 11.99
C THR A 283 26.22 8.12 12.01
N PHE A 284 27.13 7.77 12.92
CA PHE A 284 27.64 6.42 13.06
C PHE A 284 26.52 5.41 13.35
N GLU A 285 25.58 5.75 14.23
CA GLU A 285 24.43 4.89 14.54
C GLU A 285 23.50 4.67 13.35
N ILE A 286 23.18 5.73 12.60
CA ILE A 286 22.38 5.61 11.37
C ILE A 286 23.09 4.70 10.35
N LEU A 287 24.39 4.93 10.13
CA LEU A 287 25.19 4.14 9.18
C LEU A 287 25.34 2.68 9.61
N ARG A 288 25.38 2.41 10.92
CA ARG A 288 25.43 1.06 11.50
C ARG A 288 24.15 0.28 11.24
N ASP A 289 22.99 0.95 11.23
CA ASP A 289 21.68 0.31 11.08
C ASP A 289 21.07 0.41 9.66
N VAL A 290 21.85 0.78 8.64
CA VAL A 290 21.36 0.87 7.25
C VAL A 290 20.70 -0.43 6.77
N ASN A 291 21.19 -1.57 7.26
CA ASN A 291 20.64 -2.90 6.95
C ASN A 291 19.54 -3.37 7.91
N GLY A 292 19.05 -2.51 8.81
CA GLY A 292 17.97 -2.80 9.77
C GLY A 292 18.29 -3.94 10.76
N VAL A 293 19.57 -4.21 11.02
CA VAL A 293 20.01 -5.31 11.90
C VAL A 293 19.72 -5.01 13.37
N VAL A 294 19.65 -3.72 13.73
CA VAL A 294 19.47 -3.26 15.11
C VAL A 294 18.01 -2.89 15.40
N LEU A 295 17.35 -2.14 14.51
CA LEU A 295 15.98 -1.64 14.74
C LEU A 295 14.90 -2.36 13.92
N HIS A 296 15.26 -3.41 13.17
CA HIS A 296 14.37 -4.21 12.32
C HIS A 296 13.58 -3.40 11.29
N ARG A 297 14.05 -2.17 10.98
CA ARG A 297 13.51 -1.29 9.94
C ARG A 297 14.58 -1.11 8.87
N THR A 298 14.62 -2.05 7.94
CA THR A 298 15.56 -2.01 6.81
C THR A 298 15.34 -0.75 5.99
N THR A 299 16.37 0.09 5.84
CA THR A 299 16.39 1.20 4.86
C THR A 299 15.14 2.10 4.88
N ASP A 300 14.74 2.62 6.04
CA ASP A 300 13.62 3.58 6.19
C ASP A 300 14.16 5.00 6.49
N PRO A 301 14.24 5.89 5.49
CA PRO A 301 14.72 7.26 5.69
C PRO A 301 13.90 8.10 6.66
N LEU A 302 12.57 7.95 6.67
CA LEU A 302 11.70 8.74 7.56
C LEU A 302 11.94 8.35 9.00
N PHE A 303 12.08 7.05 9.25
CA PHE A 303 12.44 6.53 10.55
C PHE A 303 13.87 6.91 10.95
N ALA A 304 14.85 6.81 10.05
CA ALA A 304 16.24 7.16 10.34
C ALA A 304 16.40 8.64 10.76
N MET A 305 15.73 9.56 10.06
CA MET A 305 15.71 10.98 10.43
C MET A 305 15.03 11.23 11.77
N MET A 306 13.87 10.59 12.01
CA MET A 306 13.17 10.67 13.30
C MET A 306 14.02 10.10 14.44
N ASP A 307 14.66 8.95 14.23
CA ASP A 307 15.48 8.29 15.24
C ASP A 307 16.72 9.11 15.59
N ALA A 308 17.31 9.80 14.60
CA ALA A 308 18.39 10.75 14.82
C ALA A 308 18.00 11.87 15.79
N ASP A 309 16.77 12.42 15.69
CA ASP A 309 16.28 13.43 16.64
C ASP A 309 15.99 12.81 18.01
N LEU A 310 15.40 11.60 18.04
CA LEU A 310 15.13 10.89 19.30
C LEU A 310 16.42 10.55 20.07
N MET A 311 17.53 10.24 19.39
CA MET A 311 18.82 9.99 20.04
C MET A 311 19.30 11.18 20.89
N GLN A 312 18.93 12.41 20.54
CA GLN A 312 19.26 13.64 21.29
C GLN A 312 18.47 13.80 22.61
N THR A 313 17.40 13.01 22.77
CA THR A 313 16.47 13.10 23.92
C THR A 313 16.39 11.80 24.73
N ARG A 314 16.84 10.67 24.18
CA ARG A 314 16.87 9.36 24.85
C ARG A 314 17.74 9.38 26.10
N ASN A 315 17.18 8.85 27.20
CA ASN A 315 17.98 8.47 28.35
C ASN A 315 18.74 7.17 28.02
N GLY A 316 20.00 7.11 28.45
CA GLY A 316 20.81 5.90 28.41
C GLY A 316 20.32 4.83 29.42
N PRO A 317 21.04 3.70 29.48
CA PRO A 317 20.71 2.60 30.39
C PRO A 317 20.54 3.10 31.83
N HIS A 318 19.49 2.62 32.51
CA HIS A 318 19.12 3.00 33.88
C HIS A 318 18.56 4.42 34.06
N GLY A 319 18.02 5.03 33.01
CA GLY A 319 17.37 6.35 33.10
C GLY A 319 18.35 7.51 33.27
N ARG A 320 19.66 7.27 33.12
CA ARG A 320 20.69 8.32 33.09
C ARG A 320 20.69 8.98 31.73
N ILE A 321 20.98 10.26 31.64
CA ILE A 321 21.08 10.97 30.35
C ILE A 321 22.16 10.30 29.49
N ASN A 322 21.84 9.95 28.23
CA ASN A 322 22.86 9.48 27.31
C ASN A 322 23.66 10.68 26.80
N VAL A 323 24.78 10.98 27.45
CA VAL A 323 25.60 12.15 27.14
C VAL A 323 26.28 12.02 25.78
N ALA A 324 26.45 10.80 25.25
CA ALA A 324 27.16 10.56 24.00
C ALA A 324 26.47 11.15 22.77
N PHE A 325 25.13 11.22 22.78
CA PHE A 325 24.33 11.73 21.65
C PHE A 325 23.76 13.12 21.91
N ARG A 326 24.03 13.75 23.06
CA ARG A 326 23.30 14.94 23.49
C ARG A 326 24.06 16.22 23.22
N ALA A 327 23.68 16.90 22.15
CA ALA A 327 24.11 18.26 21.83
C ALA A 327 23.50 19.30 22.78
N CYS A 328 24.02 20.53 22.72
CA CYS A 328 23.47 21.67 23.47
C CYS A 328 22.08 22.07 22.97
N GLU A 329 21.30 22.73 23.84
CA GLU A 329 19.89 23.09 23.54
C GLU A 329 19.67 23.78 22.19
N PRO A 330 20.43 24.84 21.83
CA PRO A 330 20.24 25.50 20.54
C PRO A 330 20.49 24.59 19.34
N CYS A 331 21.54 23.75 19.40
CA CYS A 331 21.85 22.78 18.35
C CYS A 331 20.72 21.76 18.17
N ARG A 332 20.07 21.32 19.26
CA ARG A 332 18.97 20.35 19.21
C ARG A 332 17.71 20.96 18.62
N LEU A 333 17.32 22.16 19.05
CA LEU A 333 16.12 22.83 18.53
C LEU A 333 16.24 23.10 17.02
N GLU A 334 17.41 23.55 16.58
CA GLU A 334 17.69 23.74 15.15
C GLU A 334 17.71 22.40 14.39
N PHE A 335 18.23 21.33 14.99
CA PHE A 335 18.26 20.02 14.36
C PHE A 335 16.87 19.39 14.23
N SER A 336 16.04 19.48 15.27
CA SER A 336 14.66 18.98 15.27
C SER A 336 13.83 19.66 14.17
N ALA A 337 13.95 21.00 14.03
CA ALA A 337 13.31 21.72 12.93
C ALA A 337 13.78 21.29 11.54
N VAL A 338 15.08 20.96 11.39
CA VAL A 338 15.64 20.42 10.13
C VAL A 338 15.11 19.01 9.86
N VAL A 339 15.00 18.17 10.88
CA VAL A 339 14.45 16.81 10.77
C VAL A 339 13.00 16.86 10.32
N ASP A 340 12.16 17.71 10.95
CA ASP A 340 10.75 17.87 10.57
C ASP A 340 10.62 18.33 9.11
N ALA A 341 11.39 19.35 8.72
CA ALA A 341 11.38 19.86 7.34
C ALA A 341 11.83 18.80 6.32
N ALA A 342 12.91 18.07 6.61
CA ALA A 342 13.44 17.06 5.70
C ALA A 342 12.51 15.85 5.55
N ARG A 343 11.82 15.44 6.63
CA ARG A 343 10.83 14.35 6.58
C ARG A 343 9.61 14.76 5.76
N GLU A 344 9.11 15.98 5.95
CA GLU A 344 8.01 16.51 5.14
C GLU A 344 8.44 16.62 3.67
N GLU A 345 9.63 17.16 3.38
CA GLU A 345 10.17 17.24 2.02
C GLU A 345 10.26 15.87 1.34
N LEU A 346 10.79 14.85 2.02
CA LEU A 346 10.83 13.49 1.47
C LEU A 346 9.42 13.01 1.15
N TRP A 347 8.46 13.22 2.05
CA TRP A 347 7.07 12.80 1.88
C TRP A 347 6.40 13.47 0.68
N LEU A 348 6.63 14.77 0.49
CA LEU A 348 6.11 15.54 -0.64
C LEU A 348 6.65 15.03 -1.99
N ASN A 349 7.86 14.50 -2.01
CA ASN A 349 8.52 14.02 -3.23
C ASN A 349 8.17 12.56 -3.61
N LEU A 350 7.42 11.82 -2.77
CA LEU A 350 7.10 10.41 -3.04
C LEU A 350 6.47 10.17 -4.42
N PRO A 351 5.46 10.94 -4.90
CA PRO A 351 4.89 10.70 -6.23
C PRO A 351 5.95 10.79 -7.34
N GLY A 352 6.88 11.75 -7.24
CA GLY A 352 7.99 11.90 -8.20
C GLY A 352 9.00 10.76 -8.12
N TYR A 353 9.28 10.24 -6.92
CA TYR A 353 10.21 9.12 -6.72
C TYR A 353 9.70 7.81 -7.32
N PHE A 354 8.38 7.58 -7.26
CA PHE A 354 7.74 6.36 -7.73
C PHE A 354 7.04 6.51 -9.09
N SER A 355 7.28 7.60 -9.83
CA SER A 355 6.66 7.88 -11.14
C SER A 355 5.13 7.81 -11.13
N VAL A 356 4.49 8.31 -10.05
CA VAL A 356 3.03 8.33 -9.92
C VAL A 356 2.49 9.70 -10.31
N GLU A 357 1.65 9.73 -11.32
CA GLU A 357 0.92 10.94 -11.73
C GLU A 357 -0.33 11.12 -10.85
N LEU A 358 -0.39 12.25 -10.13
CA LEU A 358 -1.52 12.63 -9.30
C LEU A 358 -1.91 14.08 -9.56
N GLU A 359 -3.22 14.36 -9.60
CA GLU A 359 -3.74 15.74 -9.71
C GLU A 359 -3.38 16.60 -8.49
N SER A 360 -3.25 15.97 -7.33
CA SER A 360 -2.81 16.62 -6.10
C SER A 360 -2.01 15.65 -5.24
N TRP A 361 -0.96 16.16 -4.62
CA TRP A 361 -0.31 15.59 -3.46
C TRP A 361 -0.16 16.74 -2.46
N PRO A 362 -0.48 16.54 -1.17
CA PRO A 362 -0.53 17.61 -0.17
C PRO A 362 0.74 18.45 -0.12
#